data_AF-A0A850AGA1-F1
#
_entry.id   AF-A0A850AGA1-F1
#
_cell.length_a   1.000
_cell.length_b   1.000
_cell.length_c   1.000
_cell.angle_alpha   90.00
_cell.angle_beta   90.00
_cell.angle_gamma   90.00
#
_symmetry.space_group_name_H-M   'P 1'
#
loop_
_entity.id
_entity.type
_entity.pdbx_description
1 polymer ?
#
loop_
_entity_poly.entity_id
_entity_poly.type
_entity_poly.pdbx_seq_one_letter_code
_entity_poly.pdbx_strand_id
1 'polypeptide(L)'
;MLASCSKSPGEPEFISPVAPLVGTWDMTESKVISKNDPGTFFDLMDFFGIQLSVTIVVQPSGDYTITFMMAGVTFATEAGKFMDMEDFEEQMTQGDPDNTVTIEGNTITVTRDNQTFDFGNGEEPALERTVYTRRQ
;
A
#
# COMPACT_ATOMS: atom_id res chain seq x y z
N MET A 1 -38.35 22.08 5.90
CA MET A 1 -38.77 20.78 5.35
C MET A 1 -37.67 20.27 4.45
N LEU A 2 -37.17 19.07 4.74
CA LEU A 2 -36.06 18.44 4.02
C LEU A 2 -36.50 18.11 2.59
N ALA A 3 -35.76 18.59 1.59
CA ALA A 3 -35.88 18.07 0.24
C ALA A 3 -35.31 16.65 0.26
N SER A 4 -36.18 15.66 0.09
CA SER A 4 -35.79 14.28 -0.16
C SER A 4 -35.19 14.22 -1.57
N CYS A 5 -33.87 14.05 -1.66
CA CYS A 5 -33.24 13.68 -2.92
C CYS A 5 -33.55 12.20 -3.18
N SER A 6 -34.67 11.92 -3.85
CA SER A 6 -34.92 10.62 -4.45
C SER A 6 -34.00 10.48 -5.68
N LYS A 7 -33.02 9.57 -5.61
CA LYS A 7 -32.15 9.17 -6.74
C LYS A 7 -33.04 8.76 -7.92
N SER A 8 -32.82 9.35 -9.09
CA SER A 8 -33.63 9.05 -10.28
C SER A 8 -33.29 7.64 -10.80
N PRO A 9 -34.28 6.80 -11.13
CA PRO A 9 -34.01 5.47 -11.67
C PRO A 9 -33.28 5.59 -13.02
N GLY A 10 -32.04 5.10 -13.10
CA GLY A 10 -31.24 5.08 -14.33
C GLY A 10 -30.04 6.04 -14.35
N GLU A 11 -29.77 6.77 -13.27
CA GLU A 11 -28.52 7.51 -13.13
C GLU A 11 -27.38 6.50 -12.90
N PRO A 12 -26.34 6.45 -13.77
CA PRO A 12 -25.20 5.58 -13.54
C PRO A 12 -24.65 5.88 -12.14
N GLU A 13 -24.42 4.85 -11.34
CA GLU A 13 -23.78 5.06 -10.05
C GLU A 13 -22.43 5.71 -10.33
N PHE A 14 -22.23 6.93 -9.81
CA PHE A 14 -20.91 7.52 -9.81
C PHE A 14 -20.04 6.64 -8.91
N ILE A 15 -19.34 5.70 -9.53
CA ILE A 15 -18.30 4.94 -8.87
C ILE A 15 -17.12 5.89 -8.80
N SER A 16 -16.84 6.38 -7.59
CA SER A 16 -15.62 7.14 -7.35
C SER A 16 -14.43 6.34 -7.92
N PRO A 17 -13.52 6.96 -8.70
CA PRO A 17 -12.40 6.23 -9.31
C PRO A 17 -11.50 5.56 -8.27
N VAL A 18 -11.55 6.02 -7.01
CA VAL A 18 -10.84 5.45 -5.87
C VAL A 18 -11.71 4.53 -5.00
N ALA A 19 -12.96 4.23 -5.40
CA ALA A 19 -13.86 3.34 -4.64
C ALA A 19 -13.23 1.98 -4.31
N PRO A 20 -12.42 1.35 -5.19
CA PRO A 20 -11.71 0.12 -4.85
C PRO A 20 -10.71 0.27 -3.70
N LEU A 21 -10.23 1.48 -3.41
CA LEU A 21 -9.24 1.76 -2.36
C LEU A 21 -9.87 2.16 -1.03
N VAL A 22 -11.14 2.57 -1.01
CA VAL A 22 -11.80 3.08 0.21
C VAL A 22 -11.77 2.04 1.32
N GLY A 23 -11.24 2.44 2.48
CA GLY A 23 -11.12 1.58 3.66
C GLY A 23 -9.83 1.82 4.44
N THR A 24 -9.59 0.95 5.41
CA THR A 24 -8.35 0.88 6.16
C THR A 24 -7.58 -0.34 5.74
N TRP A 25 -6.31 -0.18 5.41
CA TRP A 25 -5.41 -1.23 4.95
C TRP A 25 -4.23 -1.34 5.90
N ASP A 26 -4.01 -2.54 6.42
CA ASP A 26 -2.89 -2.82 7.30
C ASP A 26 -1.83 -3.60 6.54
N MET A 27 -0.58 -3.19 6.66
CA MET A 27 0.55 -3.97 6.17
C MET A 27 0.60 -5.29 6.93
N THR A 28 0.48 -6.40 6.20
CA THR A 28 0.49 -7.76 6.74
C THR A 28 1.73 -8.55 6.37
N GLU A 29 2.49 -8.06 5.39
CA GLU A 29 3.77 -8.62 4.98
C GLU A 29 4.66 -7.51 4.43
N SER A 30 5.96 -7.54 4.74
CA SER A 30 6.96 -6.75 4.04
C SER A 30 8.26 -7.53 4.01
N LYS A 31 8.76 -7.85 2.82
CA LYS A 31 9.97 -8.66 2.64
C LYS A 31 10.90 -8.03 1.63
N VAL A 32 12.19 -8.22 1.85
CA VAL A 32 13.24 -8.03 0.84
C VAL A 32 13.78 -9.40 0.47
N ILE A 33 13.70 -9.75 -0.82
CA ILE A 33 13.95 -11.08 -1.36
C ILE A 33 15.14 -10.99 -2.31
N SER A 34 16.14 -11.87 -2.18
CA SER A 34 17.27 -11.90 -3.10
C SER A 34 16.81 -12.39 -4.48
N LYS A 35 17.21 -11.68 -5.55
CA LYS A 35 16.96 -12.15 -6.92
C LYS A 35 17.87 -13.31 -7.32
N ASN A 36 19.04 -13.40 -6.71
CA ASN A 36 20.03 -14.43 -7.01
C ASN A 36 19.66 -15.77 -6.35
N ASP A 37 19.04 -15.71 -5.16
CA ASP A 37 18.50 -16.87 -4.45
C ASP A 37 17.18 -16.50 -3.75
N PRO A 38 16.01 -16.71 -4.40
CA PRO A 38 14.71 -16.36 -3.81
C PRO A 38 14.34 -17.10 -2.52
N GLY A 39 15.09 -18.13 -2.13
CA GLY A 39 14.97 -18.77 -0.82
C GLY A 39 15.53 -17.90 0.32
N THR A 40 16.38 -16.93 0.00
CA THR A 40 17.00 -16.00 0.93
C THR A 40 16.20 -14.69 0.96
N PHE A 41 15.62 -14.36 2.12
CA PHE A 41 14.84 -13.13 2.32
C PHE A 41 14.97 -12.60 3.75
N PHE A 42 14.68 -11.31 3.91
CA PHE A 42 14.48 -10.65 5.20
C PHE A 42 13.03 -10.22 5.34
N ASP A 43 12.42 -10.53 6.48
CA ASP A 43 11.13 -9.96 6.87
C ASP A 43 11.37 -8.60 7.54
N LEU A 44 10.92 -7.54 6.88
CA LEU A 44 11.06 -6.17 7.38
C LEU A 44 10.11 -5.87 8.55
N MET A 45 9.07 -6.67 8.74
CA MET A 45 8.14 -6.51 9.86
C MET A 45 8.73 -7.01 11.18
N ASP A 46 9.71 -7.91 11.13
CA ASP A 46 10.44 -8.44 12.30
C ASP A 46 11.93 -8.05 12.28
N PHE A 47 12.26 -6.99 11.54
CA PHE A 47 13.62 -6.53 11.40
C PHE A 47 14.16 -6.04 12.76
N PHE A 48 15.16 -6.74 13.27
CA PHE A 48 15.78 -6.48 14.58
C PHE A 48 14.83 -6.60 15.79
N GLY A 49 13.78 -7.41 15.71
CA GLY A 49 12.82 -7.60 16.80
C GLY A 49 11.98 -6.37 17.11
N ILE A 50 11.96 -5.41 16.19
CA ILE A 50 11.15 -4.20 16.27
C ILE A 50 10.02 -4.35 15.26
N GLN A 51 8.79 -4.36 15.76
CA GLN A 51 7.62 -4.47 14.90
C GLN A 51 7.40 -3.18 14.12
N LEU A 52 7.67 -3.23 12.81
CA LEU A 52 7.24 -2.20 11.87
C LEU A 52 5.79 -2.48 11.47
N SER A 53 4.97 -1.44 11.51
CA SER A 53 3.59 -1.51 11.00
C SER A 53 3.26 -0.25 10.21
N VAL A 54 2.55 -0.44 9.11
CA VAL A 54 2.06 0.64 8.25
C VAL A 54 0.56 0.47 8.08
N THR A 55 -0.18 1.55 8.27
CA THR A 55 -1.63 1.59 8.04
C THR A 55 -1.96 2.70 7.04
N ILE A 56 -2.74 2.36 6.01
CA ILE A 56 -3.27 3.31 5.02
C ILE A 56 -4.76 3.45 5.26
N VAL A 57 -5.25 4.67 5.42
CA VAL A 57 -6.69 4.97 5.49
C VAL A 57 -7.06 5.80 4.28
N VAL A 58 -8.02 5.33 3.47
CA VAL A 58 -8.52 6.03 2.28
C VAL A 58 -10.01 6.32 2.45
N GLN A 59 -10.37 7.59 2.35
CA GLN A 59 -11.76 8.06 2.47
C GLN A 59 -12.48 8.03 1.11
N PRO A 60 -13.83 8.00 1.08
CA PRO A 60 -14.59 8.08 -0.17
C PRO A 60 -14.30 9.32 -1.03
N SER A 61 -13.81 10.40 -0.41
CA SER A 61 -13.37 11.64 -1.06
C SER A 61 -12.01 11.53 -1.77
N GLY A 62 -11.32 10.40 -1.64
CA GLY A 62 -9.94 10.19 -2.09
C GLY A 62 -8.87 10.68 -1.12
N ASP A 63 -9.25 11.37 -0.03
CA ASP A 63 -8.27 11.80 0.97
C ASP A 63 -7.69 10.57 1.67
N TYR A 64 -6.36 10.53 1.81
CA TYR A 64 -5.67 9.41 2.44
C TYR A 64 -4.76 9.84 3.58
N THR A 65 -4.45 8.88 4.44
CA THR A 65 -3.40 9.01 5.46
C THR A 65 -2.63 7.70 5.56
N ILE A 66 -1.30 7.77 5.50
CA ILE A 66 -0.39 6.66 5.75
C ILE A 66 0.29 6.91 7.10
N THR A 67 0.17 5.94 8.01
CA THR A 67 0.77 6.01 9.35
C THR A 67 1.86 4.96 9.45
N PHE A 68 3.07 5.38 9.81
CA PHE A 68 4.20 4.49 10.04
C PHE A 68 4.48 4.41 11.54
N MET A 69 4.47 3.20 12.07
CA MET A 69 4.72 2.94 13.49
C MET A 69 5.84 1.92 13.65
N MET A 70 6.65 2.14 14.67
CA MET A 70 7.77 1.29 15.04
C MET A 70 7.74 1.12 16.56
N ALA A 71 7.72 -0.13 17.05
CA ALA A 71 7.58 -0.44 18.48
C ALA A 71 6.39 0.27 19.16
N GLY A 72 5.27 0.40 18.45
CA GLY A 72 4.06 1.07 18.95
C GLY A 72 4.12 2.59 18.98
N VAL A 73 5.20 3.20 18.50
CA VAL A 73 5.35 4.65 18.39
C VAL A 73 5.21 5.08 16.93
N THR A 74 4.29 6.00 16.66
CA THR A 74 4.21 6.68 15.35
C THR A 74 5.45 7.54 15.15
N PHE A 75 6.24 7.24 14.11
CA PHE A 75 7.44 8.02 13.78
C PHE A 75 7.26 8.87 12.52
N ALA A 76 6.28 8.52 11.67
CA ALA A 76 5.94 9.32 10.49
C ALA A 76 4.46 9.22 10.15
N THR A 77 3.94 10.26 9.51
CA THR A 77 2.60 10.29 8.93
C THR A 77 2.66 11.07 7.63
N GLU A 78 2.03 10.52 6.61
CA GLU A 78 1.86 11.14 5.29
C GLU A 78 0.37 11.30 5.04
N ALA A 79 -0.04 12.42 4.44
CA ALA A 79 -1.42 12.65 4.08
C ALA A 79 -1.49 13.35 2.73
N GLY A 80 -2.50 12.99 1.95
CA GLY A 80 -2.67 13.50 0.60
C GLY A 80 -4.05 13.17 0.08
N LYS A 81 -4.17 13.15 -1.25
CA LYS A 81 -5.41 12.85 -1.94
C LYS A 81 -5.08 12.02 -3.19
N PHE A 82 -5.73 10.88 -3.33
CA PHE A 82 -5.73 10.12 -4.57
C PHE A 82 -6.85 10.65 -5.47
N MET A 83 -6.48 11.06 -6.68
CA MET A 83 -7.42 11.55 -7.68
C MET A 83 -8.09 10.39 -8.43
N ASP A 84 -7.33 9.32 -8.67
CA ASP A 84 -7.76 8.09 -9.32
C ASP A 84 -6.83 6.92 -8.95
N MET A 85 -6.97 5.79 -9.66
CA MET A 85 -6.13 4.61 -9.45
C MET A 85 -4.70 4.79 -9.95
N GLU A 86 -4.49 5.55 -11.03
CA GLU A 86 -3.15 5.76 -11.62
C GLU A 86 -2.29 6.58 -10.65
N ASP A 87 -2.87 7.62 -10.05
CA ASP A 87 -2.23 8.43 -9.00
C ASP A 87 -1.86 7.60 -7.76
N PHE A 88 -2.72 6.65 -7.36
CA PHE A 88 -2.38 5.71 -6.29
C PHE A 88 -1.20 4.79 -6.66
N GLU A 89 -1.22 4.22 -7.86
CA GLU A 89 -0.15 3.35 -8.35
C GLU A 89 1.17 4.11 -8.44
N GLU A 90 1.16 5.33 -8.99
CA GLU A 90 2.33 6.21 -9.06
C GLU A 90 2.90 6.49 -7.65
N GLN A 91 2.04 6.84 -6.68
CA GLN A 91 2.49 7.11 -5.31
C GLN A 91 3.14 5.89 -4.65
N MET A 92 2.54 4.70 -4.79
CA MET A 92 3.05 3.48 -4.14
C MET A 92 4.33 2.95 -4.80
N THR A 93 4.44 3.11 -6.12
CA THR A 93 5.62 2.75 -6.92
C THR A 93 6.71 3.81 -6.92
N GLN A 94 6.41 5.03 -6.45
CA GLN A 94 7.25 6.22 -6.56
C GLN A 94 7.58 6.58 -8.03
N GLY A 95 6.67 6.25 -8.94
CA GLY A 95 6.80 6.51 -10.37
C GLY A 95 7.84 5.64 -11.10
N ASP A 96 8.42 4.63 -10.45
CA ASP A 96 9.35 3.69 -11.12
C ASP A 96 8.55 2.63 -11.88
N PRO A 97 8.71 2.52 -13.21
CA PRO A 97 7.96 1.58 -14.05
C PRO A 97 8.31 0.11 -13.81
N ASP A 98 9.44 -0.20 -13.17
CA ASP A 98 9.81 -1.56 -12.79
C ASP A 98 9.09 -2.02 -11.51
N ASN A 99 8.48 -1.07 -10.78
CA ASN A 99 7.64 -1.37 -9.63
C ASN A 99 6.20 -1.60 -10.07
N THR A 100 5.50 -2.49 -9.37
CA THR A 100 4.12 -2.85 -9.72
C THR A 100 3.21 -2.81 -8.49
N VAL A 101 1.95 -2.49 -8.74
CA VAL A 101 0.88 -2.53 -7.76
C VAL A 101 -0.21 -3.45 -8.30
N THR A 102 -0.72 -4.33 -7.46
CA THR A 102 -1.82 -5.23 -7.82
C THR A 102 -2.87 -5.18 -6.73
N ILE A 103 -4.13 -5.02 -7.12
CA ILE A 103 -5.27 -4.94 -6.21
C ILE A 103 -6.25 -6.05 -6.54
N GLU A 104 -6.42 -6.97 -5.61
CA GLU A 104 -7.29 -8.13 -5.75
C GLU A 104 -8.19 -8.23 -4.51
N GLY A 105 -9.43 -7.78 -4.66
CA GLY A 105 -10.42 -7.78 -3.57
C GLY A 105 -9.95 -6.95 -2.37
N ASN A 106 -9.60 -7.64 -1.28
CA ASN A 106 -9.18 -7.03 -0.02
C ASN A 106 -7.65 -6.98 0.15
N THR A 107 -6.89 -7.18 -0.93
CA THR A 107 -5.43 -7.20 -0.88
C THR A 107 -4.83 -6.22 -1.87
N ILE A 108 -3.86 -5.43 -1.40
CA ILE A 108 -2.94 -4.64 -2.23
C ILE A 108 -1.56 -5.29 -2.11
N THR A 109 -0.95 -5.64 -3.23
CA THR A 109 0.46 -6.06 -3.28
C THR A 109 1.26 -4.99 -4.01
N VAL A 110 2.31 -4.50 -3.38
CA VAL A 110 3.29 -3.60 -3.98
C VAL A 110 4.59 -4.38 -4.13
N THR A 111 5.13 -4.41 -5.35
CA THR A 111 6.40 -5.04 -5.66
C THR A 111 7.36 -3.97 -6.17
N ARG A 112 8.52 -3.85 -5.55
CA ARG A 112 9.59 -2.98 -6.04
C ARG A 112 10.76 -3.82 -6.53
N ASP A 113 11.03 -3.75 -7.82
CA ASP A 113 11.97 -4.67 -8.48
C ASP A 113 13.37 -4.05 -8.73
N ASN A 114 13.58 -2.80 -8.33
CA ASN A 114 14.85 -2.09 -8.51
C ASN A 114 15.60 -1.88 -7.18
N GLN A 115 15.52 -2.85 -6.28
CA GLN A 115 16.15 -2.76 -4.96
C GLN A 115 17.55 -3.38 -4.97
N THR A 116 18.41 -2.85 -4.10
CA THR A 116 19.70 -3.45 -3.77
C THR A 116 19.73 -3.69 -2.26
N PHE A 117 20.16 -4.88 -1.84
CA PHE A 117 20.21 -5.23 -0.43
C PHE A 117 21.43 -6.12 -0.14
N ASP A 118 22.00 -6.00 1.06
CA ASP A 118 23.09 -6.86 1.52
C ASP A 118 22.54 -8.00 2.39
N PHE A 119 22.56 -9.21 1.83
CA PHE A 119 22.15 -10.43 2.53
C PHE A 119 23.31 -11.09 3.33
N GLY A 120 24.45 -10.41 3.46
CA GLY A 120 25.63 -10.85 4.21
C GLY A 120 26.85 -11.21 3.35
N ASN A 121 26.74 -11.12 2.03
CA ASN A 121 27.83 -11.39 1.08
C ASN A 121 28.12 -10.19 0.16
N GLY A 122 27.66 -9.00 0.56
CA GLY A 122 27.72 -7.78 -0.24
C GLY A 122 26.38 -7.44 -0.88
N GLU A 123 26.33 -6.24 -1.46
CA GLU A 123 25.14 -5.72 -2.14
C GLU A 123 24.80 -6.54 -3.38
N GLU A 124 23.55 -6.96 -3.49
CA GLU A 124 23.02 -7.66 -4.66
C GLU A 124 21.60 -7.20 -5.02
N PRO A 125 21.14 -7.47 -6.26
CA PRO A 125 19.79 -7.15 -6.68
C PRO A 125 18.74 -7.87 -5.83
N ALA A 126 17.73 -7.12 -5.42
CA ALA A 126 16.65 -7.58 -4.56
C ALA A 126 15.29 -7.13 -5.09
N LEU A 127 14.26 -7.79 -4.60
CA LEU A 127 12.86 -7.42 -4.78
C LEU A 127 12.27 -7.11 -3.40
N GLU A 128 11.64 -5.95 -3.24
CA GLU A 128 10.79 -5.68 -2.09
C GLU A 128 9.35 -6.08 -2.42
N ARG A 129 8.71 -6.85 -1.54
CA ARG A 129 7.29 -7.16 -1.63
C ARG A 129 6.59 -6.74 -0.34
N THR A 130 5.64 -5.83 -0.46
CA THR A 130 4.82 -5.36 0.64
C THR A 130 3.36 -5.64 0.35
N VAL A 131 2.64 -6.22 1.32
CA VAL A 131 1.23 -6.59 1.20
C VAL A 131 0.42 -5.85 2.24
N TYR A 132 -0.67 -5.25 1.78
CA TYR A 132 -1.68 -4.65 2.65
C TYR A 132 -2.99 -5.43 2.52
N THR A 133 -3.60 -5.71 3.67
CA THR A 133 -4.92 -6.34 3.74
C THR A 133 -5.93 -5.35 4.31
N ARG A 134 -7.11 -5.26 3.67
CA ARG A 134 -8.18 -4.41 4.17
C ARG A 134 -8.70 -4.94 5.51
N ARG A 135 -8.73 -4.07 6.51
CA ARG A 135 -9.30 -4.34 7.82
C ARG A 135 -10.81 -4.56 7.68
N GLN A 136 -11.31 -5.67 8.21
CA GLN A 136 -12.74 -6.02 8.23
C GLN A 136 -13.50 -5.25 9.29
#